data_AF-A0A1W1BB72-F1
#
_entry.id   AF-A0A1W1BB72-F1
#
_cell.length_a   1.000
_cell.length_b   1.000
_cell.length_c   1.000
_cell.angle_alpha   90.00
_cell.angle_beta   90.00
_cell.angle_gamma   90.00
#
_symmetry.space_group_name_H-M   'P 1'
#
loop_
_entity.id
_entity.type
_entity.pdbx_description
1 polymer ?
#
loop_
_entity_poly.entity_id
_entity_poly.type
_entity_poly.pdbx_seq_one_letter_code
_entity_poly.pdbx_strand_id
1 'polypeptide(L)'
;MELLIVILIVSVIYFLGFNGIEKPKSKPKALTPLNIKSVLMKSEGFHNEETLMCVNKCRSCYLRSGIQDSFKPYEDGIDLKGIEAYTLDERESLLRLEYGRYKDKKICLVLNFYQNGSSTQIILKDNKGVYFLPSFFGEAQKVDSLEDAKDLWLKNSDLLSNSGDFY
;
A
#
# COMPACT_ATOMS: atom_id res chain seq x y z
N MET A 1 36.86 -14.58 46.21
CA MET A 1 35.45 -14.99 46.04
C MET A 1 34.51 -13.80 45.90
N GLU A 2 34.71 -12.71 46.63
CA GLU A 2 33.85 -11.51 46.54
C GLU A 2 33.79 -10.89 45.13
N LEU A 3 34.92 -10.77 44.45
CA LEU A 3 34.98 -10.14 43.12
C LEU A 3 34.20 -10.90 42.03
N LEU A 4 34.13 -12.23 42.13
CA LEU A 4 33.38 -13.06 41.18
C LEU A 4 31.86 -12.90 41.33
N ILE A 5 31.40 -12.72 42.58
CA ILE A 5 29.98 -12.51 42.88
C ILE A 5 29.52 -11.16 42.31
N VAL A 6 30.35 -10.12 42.40
CA VAL A 6 30.04 -8.79 41.87
C VAL A 6 29.90 -8.83 40.34
N ILE A 7 30.82 -9.49 39.63
CA ILE A 7 30.77 -9.60 38.16
C ILE A 7 29.52 -10.35 37.72
N LEU A 8 29.14 -11.42 38.44
CA LEU A 8 27.95 -12.20 38.14
C LEU A 8 26.68 -11.37 38.34
N ILE A 9 26.55 -10.64 39.44
CA ILE A 9 25.39 -9.76 39.69
C ILE A 9 25.28 -8.66 38.63
N VAL A 10 26.39 -8.03 38.27
CA VAL A 10 26.41 -7.00 37.22
C VAL A 10 25.96 -7.59 35.88
N SER A 11 26.46 -8.77 35.50
CA SER A 11 26.05 -9.42 34.24
C SER A 11 24.55 -9.73 34.16
N VAL A 12 23.93 -10.12 35.27
CA VAL A 12 22.48 -10.41 35.36
C VAL A 12 21.65 -9.12 35.26
N ILE A 13 22.09 -8.05 35.93
CA ILE A 13 21.40 -6.75 35.86
C ILE A 13 21.46 -6.18 34.43
N TYR A 14 22.61 -6.29 33.76
CA TYR A 14 22.74 -5.88 32.36
C TYR A 14 21.87 -6.74 31.43
N PHE A 15 21.85 -8.06 31.61
CA PHE A 15 21.01 -8.95 30.80
C PHE A 15 19.50 -8.67 30.99
N LEU A 16 19.05 -8.42 32.23
CA LEU A 16 17.65 -8.08 32.51
C LEU A 16 17.27 -6.67 32.04
N GLY A 17 18.20 -5.72 32.07
CA GLY A 17 17.98 -4.35 31.60
C GLY A 17 17.78 -4.22 30.09
N PHE A 18 18.35 -5.14 29.29
CA PHE A 18 18.24 -5.10 27.82
C PHE A 18 17.10 -5.95 27.24
N ASN A 19 16.61 -6.97 27.97
CA ASN A 19 15.49 -7.82 27.49
C ASN A 19 14.11 -7.15 27.59
N GLY A 20 14.01 -5.98 28.23
CA GLY A 20 12.75 -5.23 28.37
C GLY A 20 12.44 -4.23 27.25
N ILE A 21 13.35 -4.04 26.28
CA ILE A 21 13.10 -3.17 25.13
C ILE A 21 12.45 -4.02 24.04
N GLU A 22 11.20 -4.41 24.26
CA GLU A 22 10.32 -4.71 23.13
C GLU A 22 10.19 -3.41 22.34
N LYS A 23 10.75 -3.37 21.12
CA LYS A 23 10.39 -2.34 20.15
C LYS A 23 8.86 -2.29 20.14
N PRO A 24 8.21 -1.16 20.43
CA PRO A 24 6.76 -1.09 20.36
C PRO A 24 6.40 -1.54 18.95
N LYS A 25 5.71 -2.69 18.83
CA LYS A 25 5.12 -3.12 17.57
C LYS A 25 4.24 -1.96 17.14
N SER A 26 4.76 -1.15 16.22
CA SER A 26 4.09 0.03 15.69
C SER A 26 2.70 -0.45 15.27
N LYS A 27 1.65 0.04 15.93
CA LYS A 27 0.27 -0.28 15.55
C LYS A 27 0.16 -0.10 14.02
N PRO A 28 -0.42 -1.07 13.30
CA PRO A 28 -0.51 -0.99 11.84
C PRO A 28 -1.19 0.33 11.48
N LYS A 29 -0.49 1.16 10.69
CA LYS A 29 -1.01 2.45 10.25
C LYS A 29 -2.25 2.19 9.39
N ALA A 30 -3.29 2.98 9.59
CA ALA A 30 -4.49 2.89 8.76
C ALA A 30 -4.12 3.02 7.27
N LEU A 31 -4.80 2.25 6.43
CA LEU A 31 -4.62 2.24 5.00
C LEU A 31 -5.18 3.54 4.41
N THR A 32 -4.31 4.34 3.80
CA THR A 32 -4.59 5.66 3.22
C THR A 32 -4.07 5.70 1.78
N PRO A 33 -4.56 6.61 0.91
CA PRO A 33 -4.08 6.72 -0.47
C PRO A 33 -2.55 6.80 -0.59
N LEU A 34 -1.89 7.44 0.40
CA LEU A 34 -0.45 7.67 0.40
C LEU A 34 0.39 6.48 0.88
N ASN A 35 -0.21 5.53 1.61
CA ASN A 35 0.56 4.43 2.23
C ASN A 35 0.11 3.03 1.79
N ILE A 36 -0.95 2.89 0.98
CA ILE A 36 -1.46 1.57 0.57
C ILE A 36 -0.33 0.67 0.08
N LYS A 37 0.46 1.17 -0.89
CA LYS A 37 1.55 0.41 -1.51
C LYS A 37 2.59 -0.04 -0.47
N SER A 38 3.07 0.90 0.35
CA SER A 38 4.14 0.62 1.31
C SER A 38 3.69 -0.22 2.50
N VAL A 39 2.41 -0.17 2.89
CA VAL A 39 1.84 -1.00 3.94
C VAL A 39 1.67 -2.44 3.47
N LEU A 40 1.05 -2.65 2.30
CA LEU A 40 0.73 -3.99 1.82
C LEU A 40 1.98 -4.76 1.40
N MET A 41 2.92 -4.11 0.69
CA MET A 41 4.16 -4.76 0.25
C MET A 41 5.14 -5.08 1.38
N LYS A 42 4.98 -4.47 2.57
CA LYS A 42 5.81 -4.74 3.76
C LYS A 42 5.12 -5.68 4.74
N SER A 43 3.92 -6.17 4.43
CA SER A 43 3.19 -7.08 5.29
C SER A 43 3.88 -8.45 5.33
N GLU A 44 3.86 -9.12 6.48
CA GLU A 44 4.56 -10.40 6.69
C GLU A 44 4.04 -11.56 5.79
N GLY A 45 2.89 -11.38 5.13
CA GLY A 45 2.28 -12.35 4.21
C GLY A 45 2.48 -12.08 2.72
N PHE A 46 3.25 -11.04 2.35
CA PHE A 46 3.49 -10.70 0.95
C PHE A 46 4.59 -11.59 0.36
N HIS A 47 4.23 -12.52 -0.52
CA HIS A 47 5.18 -13.49 -1.09
C HIS A 47 5.36 -13.40 -2.61
N ASN A 48 4.33 -13.05 -3.39
CA ASN A 48 4.41 -12.99 -4.86
C ASN A 48 3.55 -11.86 -5.43
N GLU A 49 2.23 -12.02 -5.32
CA GLU A 49 1.25 -11.06 -5.79
C GLU A 49 0.16 -10.91 -4.73
N GLU A 50 -0.39 -9.70 -4.62
CA GLU A 50 -1.49 -9.43 -3.72
C GLU A 50 -2.51 -8.53 -4.42
N THR A 51 -3.80 -8.85 -4.29
CA THR A 51 -4.86 -7.94 -4.72
C THR A 51 -5.60 -7.40 -3.51
N LEU A 52 -5.62 -6.07 -3.39
CA LEU A 52 -6.54 -5.34 -2.55
C LEU A 52 -7.83 -5.06 -3.30
N MET A 53 -8.97 -5.41 -2.71
CA MET A 53 -10.29 -5.06 -3.22
C MET A 53 -11.13 -4.43 -2.12
N CYS A 54 -11.63 -3.23 -2.36
CA CYS A 54 -12.48 -2.51 -1.42
C CYS A 54 -13.92 -2.38 -1.92
N VAL A 55 -14.87 -2.50 -1.00
CA VAL A 55 -16.32 -2.40 -1.22
C VAL A 55 -16.96 -1.46 -0.21
N ASN A 56 -18.27 -1.26 -0.34
CA ASN A 56 -19.07 -0.49 0.62
C ASN A 56 -18.55 0.94 0.82
N LYS A 57 -18.41 1.68 -0.30
CA LYS A 57 -17.82 3.03 -0.32
C LYS A 57 -16.39 3.07 0.26
N CYS A 58 -15.63 2.01 0.03
CA CYS A 58 -14.24 1.82 0.45
C CYS A 58 -14.04 1.87 1.97
N ARG A 59 -15.01 1.33 2.71
CA ARG A 59 -14.93 1.16 4.17
C ARG A 59 -14.53 -0.25 4.60
N SER A 60 -14.61 -1.21 3.69
CA SER A 60 -14.26 -2.60 3.94
C SER A 60 -13.41 -3.07 2.77
N CYS A 61 -12.23 -3.60 3.07
CA CYS A 61 -11.31 -4.12 2.07
C CYS A 61 -11.01 -5.59 2.34
N TYR A 62 -10.63 -6.28 1.28
CA TYR A 62 -10.24 -7.67 1.28
C TYR A 62 -8.90 -7.81 0.56
N LEU A 63 -8.08 -8.75 1.01
CA LEU A 63 -6.82 -9.13 0.41
C LEU A 63 -6.87 -10.57 -0.10
N ARG A 64 -6.17 -10.86 -1.19
CA ARG A 64 -5.84 -12.22 -1.63
C ARG A 64 -4.37 -12.27 -2.01
N SER A 65 -3.68 -13.36 -1.68
CA SER A 65 -2.23 -13.51 -1.86
C SER A 65 -1.89 -14.37 -3.09
N GLY A 66 -2.60 -14.15 -4.20
CA GLY A 66 -2.52 -14.95 -5.40
C GLY A 66 -3.84 -14.96 -6.18
N ILE A 67 -3.79 -15.21 -7.49
CA ILE A 67 -5.00 -15.32 -8.33
C ILE A 67 -5.92 -16.47 -7.88
N GLN A 68 -5.35 -17.56 -7.34
CA GLN A 68 -6.08 -18.76 -6.90
C GLN A 68 -6.59 -18.67 -5.46
N ASP A 69 -6.15 -17.67 -4.69
CA ASP A 69 -6.52 -17.54 -3.29
C ASP A 69 -7.88 -16.85 -3.11
N SER A 70 -8.56 -17.25 -2.04
CA SER A 70 -9.79 -16.58 -1.61
C SER A 70 -9.49 -15.23 -0.96
N PHE A 71 -10.38 -14.26 -1.19
CA PHE A 71 -10.33 -12.96 -0.54
C PHE A 71 -10.63 -13.08 0.97
N LYS A 72 -9.68 -12.67 1.79
CA LYS A 72 -9.79 -12.55 3.25
C LYS A 72 -10.02 -11.08 3.64
N PRO A 73 -10.82 -10.79 4.69
CA PRO A 73 -10.98 -9.41 5.14
C PRO A 73 -9.66 -8.79 5.58
N TYR A 74 -9.48 -7.50 5.29
CA TYR A 74 -8.41 -6.70 5.87
C TYR A 74 -8.89 -6.12 7.20
N GLU A 75 -8.25 -6.51 8.29
CA GLU A 75 -8.73 -6.24 9.67
C GLU A 75 -8.16 -4.94 10.27
N ASP A 76 -7.10 -4.38 9.66
CA ASP A 76 -6.51 -3.13 10.14
C ASP A 76 -7.32 -1.90 9.72
N GLY A 77 -6.98 -0.72 10.27
CA GLY A 77 -7.69 0.52 10.00
C GLY A 77 -7.72 0.89 8.51
N ILE A 78 -8.85 1.41 8.02
CA ILE A 78 -9.04 1.84 6.62
C ILE A 78 -9.51 3.30 6.61
N ASP A 79 -8.80 4.15 5.87
CA ASP A 79 -9.14 5.55 5.63
C ASP A 79 -9.16 5.84 4.11
N LEU A 80 -10.03 5.11 3.42
CA LEU A 80 -10.24 5.18 1.96
C LEU A 80 -11.68 5.57 1.60
N LYS A 81 -12.43 6.10 2.57
CA LYS A 81 -13.88 6.32 2.44
C LYS A 81 -14.21 7.26 1.27
N GLY A 82 -15.03 6.78 0.35
CA GLY A 82 -15.53 7.59 -0.77
C GLY A 82 -14.52 7.82 -1.88
N ILE A 83 -13.45 7.02 -1.94
CA ILE A 83 -12.50 7.08 -3.05
C ILE A 83 -13.19 6.84 -4.39
N GLU A 84 -12.80 7.67 -5.35
CA GLU A 84 -13.02 7.51 -6.76
C GLU A 84 -11.68 7.18 -7.43
N ALA A 85 -11.69 6.16 -8.28
CA ALA A 85 -10.51 5.66 -8.96
C ALA A 85 -10.54 6.06 -10.45
N TYR A 86 -9.40 6.49 -10.97
CA TYR A 86 -9.24 6.94 -12.34
C TYR A 86 -7.99 6.33 -12.99
N THR A 87 -8.07 6.15 -14.30
CA THR A 87 -6.97 5.79 -15.20
C THR A 87 -6.95 6.74 -16.39
N LEU A 88 -5.95 6.62 -17.26
CA LEU A 88 -6.00 7.18 -18.60
C LEU A 88 -6.43 6.12 -19.62
N ASP A 89 -7.16 6.54 -20.65
CA ASP A 89 -7.46 5.73 -21.83
C ASP A 89 -6.35 5.86 -22.90
N GLU A 90 -6.54 5.22 -24.07
CA GLU A 90 -5.59 5.25 -25.19
C GLU A 90 -5.36 6.66 -25.77
N ARG A 91 -6.25 7.61 -25.48
CA ARG A 91 -6.16 9.01 -25.91
C ARG A 91 -5.73 9.91 -24.75
N GLU A 92 -5.14 9.33 -23.71
CA GLU A 92 -4.66 10.01 -22.51
C GLU A 92 -5.78 10.80 -21.79
N SER A 93 -7.04 10.41 -21.97
CA SER A 93 -8.18 11.06 -21.33
C SER A 93 -8.48 10.41 -19.99
N LEU A 94 -8.81 11.23 -18.99
CA LEU A 94 -9.16 10.75 -17.66
C LEU A 94 -10.45 9.93 -17.70
N LEU A 95 -10.33 8.65 -17.35
CA LEU A 95 -11.41 7.69 -17.30
C LEU A 95 -11.64 7.24 -15.86
N ARG A 96 -12.87 7.38 -15.37
CA ARG A 96 -13.27 6.84 -14.07
C ARG A 96 -13.41 5.32 -14.18
N LEU A 97 -12.80 4.60 -13.24
CA LEU A 97 -12.85 3.14 -13.18
C LEU A 97 -14.13 2.66 -12.46
N GLU A 98 -14.79 1.66 -13.04
CA GLU A 98 -15.93 0.96 -12.46
C GLU A 98 -15.67 -0.55 -12.43
N TYR A 99 -15.66 -1.14 -11.23
CA TYR A 99 -15.18 -2.52 -11.00
C TYR A 99 -16.29 -3.57 -10.83
N GLY A 100 -17.56 -3.25 -11.11
CA GLY A 100 -18.67 -4.18 -10.89
C GLY A 100 -19.00 -4.40 -9.40
N ARG A 101 -19.27 -5.65 -9.01
CA ARG A 101 -19.74 -6.01 -7.65
C ARG A 101 -19.04 -7.26 -7.11
N TYR A 102 -18.85 -7.31 -5.79
CA TYR A 102 -18.40 -8.48 -5.04
C TYR A 102 -19.37 -8.75 -3.89
N LYS A 103 -19.92 -9.98 -3.80
CA LYS A 103 -20.93 -10.36 -2.81
C LYS A 103 -22.06 -9.32 -2.70
N ASP A 104 -22.63 -8.96 -3.85
CA ASP A 104 -23.68 -7.94 -4.00
C ASP A 104 -23.33 -6.53 -3.50
N LYS A 105 -22.04 -6.20 -3.31
CA LYS A 105 -21.57 -4.86 -2.95
C LYS A 105 -20.78 -4.26 -4.10
N LYS A 106 -21.06 -3.00 -4.47
CA LYS A 106 -20.28 -2.27 -5.49
C LYS A 106 -18.81 -2.19 -5.05
N ILE A 107 -17.91 -2.60 -5.93
CA ILE A 107 -16.46 -2.47 -5.74
C ILE A 107 -16.09 -1.02 -6.07
N CYS A 108 -15.28 -0.41 -5.20
CA CYS A 108 -14.86 0.99 -5.34
C CYS A 108 -13.37 1.14 -5.66
N LEU A 109 -12.55 0.13 -5.35
CA LEU A 109 -11.12 0.15 -5.60
C LEU A 109 -10.61 -1.28 -5.75
N VAL A 110 -9.77 -1.51 -6.76
CA VAL A 110 -8.98 -2.73 -6.93
C VAL A 110 -7.55 -2.34 -7.23
N LEU A 111 -6.59 -2.87 -6.48
CA LEU A 111 -5.16 -2.65 -6.69
C LEU A 111 -4.43 -3.98 -6.63
N ASN A 112 -3.57 -4.22 -7.60
CA ASN A 112 -2.66 -5.35 -7.61
C ASN A 112 -1.25 -4.88 -7.21
N PHE A 113 -0.54 -5.71 -6.46
CA PHE A 113 0.83 -5.52 -6.01
C PHE A 113 1.64 -6.75 -6.40
N TYR A 114 2.88 -6.54 -6.83
CA TYR A 114 3.74 -7.59 -7.34
C TYR A 114 5.12 -7.54 -6.68
N GLN A 115 5.77 -8.70 -6.55
CA GLN A 115 7.05 -8.87 -5.86
C GLN A 115 8.18 -8.01 -6.42
N ASN A 116 8.12 -7.70 -7.72
CA ASN A 116 9.09 -6.84 -8.41
C ASN A 116 8.99 -5.35 -8.00
N GLY A 117 8.12 -5.00 -7.05
CA GLY A 117 7.94 -3.63 -6.60
C GLY A 117 6.80 -2.89 -7.30
N SER A 118 6.24 -3.49 -8.35
CA SER A 118 5.20 -2.86 -9.16
C SER A 118 3.82 -3.01 -8.55
N SER A 119 2.95 -2.08 -8.91
CA SER A 119 1.55 -2.06 -8.52
C SER A 119 0.69 -1.49 -9.65
N THR A 120 -0.63 -1.57 -9.50
CA THR A 120 -1.56 -0.83 -10.36
C THR A 120 -1.25 0.67 -10.30
N GLN A 121 -0.92 1.27 -11.44
CA GLN A 121 -0.86 2.72 -11.59
C GLN A 121 -2.29 3.27 -11.56
N ILE A 122 -2.55 4.25 -10.71
CA ILE A 122 -3.91 4.74 -10.51
C ILE A 122 -3.91 6.19 -10.01
N ILE A 123 -4.97 6.92 -10.34
CA ILE A 123 -5.28 8.21 -9.71
C ILE A 123 -6.45 7.99 -8.77
N LEU A 124 -6.29 8.38 -7.51
CA LEU A 124 -7.33 8.30 -6.48
C LEU A 124 -7.78 9.71 -6.12
N LYS A 125 -9.08 9.90 -5.96
CA LYS A 125 -9.67 11.16 -5.50
C LYS A 125 -10.64 10.89 -4.37
N ASP A 126 -10.56 11.69 -3.32
CA ASP A 126 -11.54 11.72 -2.25
C ASP A 126 -11.88 13.17 -1.86
N ASN A 127 -12.49 13.36 -0.69
CA ASN A 127 -12.81 14.70 -0.18
C ASN A 127 -11.61 15.45 0.41
N LYS A 128 -10.46 14.79 0.61
CA LYS A 128 -9.24 15.37 1.17
C LYS A 128 -8.26 15.78 0.08
N GLY A 129 -8.33 15.18 -1.11
CA GLY A 129 -7.60 15.64 -2.29
C GLY A 129 -7.50 14.60 -3.40
N VAL A 130 -6.51 14.82 -4.28
CA VAL A 130 -6.18 13.94 -5.40
C VAL A 130 -4.81 13.32 -5.13
N TYR A 131 -4.66 12.06 -5.49
CA TYR A 131 -3.48 11.26 -5.22
C TYR A 131 -3.07 10.50 -6.48
N PHE A 132 -1.79 10.56 -6.83
CA PHE A 132 -1.21 9.74 -7.88
C PHE A 132 -0.41 8.60 -7.24
N LEU A 133 -0.73 7.37 -7.64
CA LEU A 133 -0.03 6.16 -7.22
C LEU A 133 0.72 5.59 -8.44
N PRO A 134 2.06 5.66 -8.47
CA PRO A 134 2.84 5.14 -9.58
C PRO A 134 2.84 3.61 -9.61
N SER A 135 3.03 3.03 -10.79
CA SER A 135 3.16 1.57 -10.95
C SER A 135 4.44 1.06 -10.30
N PHE A 136 5.59 1.55 -10.75
CA PHE A 136 6.90 1.03 -10.34
C PHE A 136 7.59 1.95 -9.33
N PHE A 137 8.26 2.98 -9.84
CA PHE A 137 9.16 3.83 -9.06
C PHE A 137 8.40 4.99 -8.41
N GLY A 138 8.86 5.38 -7.23
CA GLY A 138 8.31 6.51 -6.47
C GLY A 138 7.25 6.10 -5.46
N GLU A 139 6.96 7.04 -4.57
CA GLU A 139 5.91 6.92 -3.56
C GLU A 139 4.62 7.55 -4.08
N ALA A 140 3.49 7.20 -3.47
CA ALA A 140 2.22 7.85 -3.74
C ALA A 140 2.31 9.33 -3.33
N GLN A 141 1.79 10.22 -4.17
CA GLN A 141 1.88 11.67 -3.97
C GLN A 141 0.50 12.29 -3.98
N LYS A 142 0.28 13.27 -3.10
CA LYS A 142 -0.90 14.12 -3.13
C LYS A 142 -0.63 15.28 -4.08
N VAL A 143 -1.61 15.62 -4.92
CA VAL A 143 -1.57 16.74 -5.84
C VAL A 143 -2.83 17.60 -5.71
N ASP A 144 -2.80 18.78 -6.33
CA ASP A 144 -3.85 19.78 -6.19
C ASP A 144 -5.07 19.46 -7.06
N SER A 145 -4.87 18.84 -8.23
CA SER A 145 -5.96 18.54 -9.16
C SER A 145 -5.81 17.19 -9.89
N LEU A 146 -6.88 16.78 -10.58
CA LEU A 146 -6.87 15.60 -11.45
C LEU A 146 -5.96 15.78 -12.67
N GLU A 147 -5.83 17.01 -13.17
CA GLU A 147 -4.92 17.32 -14.29
C GLU A 147 -3.47 17.20 -13.84
N ASP A 148 -3.11 17.69 -12.65
CA ASP A 148 -1.75 17.51 -12.11
C ASP A 148 -1.41 16.01 -11.94
N ALA A 149 -2.39 15.21 -11.51
CA ALA A 149 -2.23 13.76 -11.39
C ALA A 149 -2.03 13.08 -12.75
N LYS A 150 -2.74 13.57 -13.78
CA LYS A 150 -2.58 13.13 -15.17
C LYS A 150 -1.20 13.50 -15.71
N ASP A 151 -0.71 14.71 -15.45
CA ASP A 151 0.63 15.13 -15.88
C ASP A 151 1.72 14.26 -15.25
N LEU A 152 1.58 13.93 -13.95
CA LEU A 152 2.46 12.98 -13.28
C LEU A 152 2.38 11.57 -13.86
N TRP A 153 1.18 11.12 -14.26
CA TRP A 153 0.98 9.83 -14.91
C TRP A 153 1.78 9.76 -16.21
N LEU A 154 1.59 10.72 -17.11
CA LEU A 154 2.25 10.75 -18.42
C LEU A 154 3.77 10.80 -18.26
N LYS A 155 4.27 11.68 -17.39
CA LYS A 155 5.71 11.78 -17.10
C LYS A 155 6.30 10.46 -16.58
N ASN A 156 5.57 9.72 -15.73
CA ASN A 156 6.05 8.43 -15.23
C ASN A 156 6.00 7.34 -16.31
N SER A 157 4.98 7.36 -17.16
CA SER A 157 4.87 6.43 -18.30
C SER A 157 6.02 6.62 -19.29
N ASP A 158 6.40 7.85 -19.60
CA ASP A 158 7.55 8.15 -20.48
C ASP A 158 8.89 7.68 -19.91
N LEU A 159 9.07 7.77 -18.59
CA LEU A 159 10.28 7.26 -17.93
C LEU A 159 10.37 5.73 -18.02
N LEU A 160 9.23 5.03 -17.96
CA LEU A 160 9.17 3.58 -18.08
C LEU A 160 9.37 3.10 -19.53
N SER A 161 8.85 3.83 -20.52
CA SER A 161 9.11 3.48 -21.93
C SER A 161 10.58 3.67 -22.29
N ASN A 162 11.18 4.80 -21.90
CA ASN A 162 12.58 5.10 -22.24
C ASN A 162 13.61 4.23 -21.48
N SER A 163 13.22 3.61 -20.36
CA SER A 163 14.08 2.65 -19.64
C SER A 163 13.98 1.21 -20.19
N GLY A 164 12.96 0.93 -21.02
CA GLY A 164 12.81 -0.32 -21.75
C GLY A 164 13.73 -0.46 -22.97
N ASP A 165 14.28 0.64 -23.50
CA ASP A 165 15.16 0.68 -24.68
C ASP A 165 16.59 0.15 -24.42
N PHE A 166 16.86 -0.41 -23.24
CA PHE A 166 18.18 -0.95 -22.84
C PHE A 166 18.23 -2.48 -22.75
N TYR A 167 17.20 -3.19 -23.21
CA TYR A 167 17.16 -4.66 -23.24
C TYR A 167 17.01 -5.24 -24.66
#